data_AF-A0A7W5AE93-F1
#
_entry.id   AF-A0A7W5AE93-F1
#
_cell.length_a   1.000
_cell.length_b   1.000
_cell.length_c   1.000
_cell.angle_alpha   90.00
_cell.angle_beta   90.00
_cell.angle_gamma   90.00
#
_symmetry.space_group_name_H-M   'P 1'
#
loop_
_entity.id
_entity.type
_entity.pdbx_description
1 polymer ?
#
loop_
_entity_poly.entity_id
_entity_poly.type
_entity_poly.pdbx_seq_one_letter_code
_entity_poly.pdbx_strand_id
1 'polypeptide(L)'
;MAQNSGRKRRGTPEERHTAAAKYQESVGRLQRIAYWNVRSTIAALCVFLGLVAVVSLSRGQSDGARLLPSLANVVGGVCGVGVYLSRSRPRLNLWLLLTAVAFTALGLAGLAIVAGNSS
;
A
#
# COMPACT_ATOMS: atom_id res chain seq x y z
N MET A 1 -34.11 42.77 -28.48
CA MET A 1 -33.21 43.39 -27.50
C MET A 1 -33.51 42.81 -26.11
N ALA A 2 -32.60 42.03 -25.52
CA ALA A 2 -32.36 41.96 -24.07
C ALA A 2 -31.22 40.96 -23.83
N GLN A 3 -30.04 41.52 -23.65
CA GLN A 3 -28.80 40.89 -23.28
C GLN A 3 -28.92 40.38 -21.83
N ASN A 4 -29.02 39.07 -21.60
CA ASN A 4 -28.81 38.52 -20.25
C ASN A 4 -27.41 37.90 -20.16
N SER A 5 -26.50 38.79 -19.76
CA SER A 5 -25.09 38.56 -19.49
C SER A 5 -24.88 37.28 -18.68
N GLY A 6 -24.19 36.32 -19.29
CA GLY A 6 -23.50 35.23 -18.60
C GLY A 6 -22.43 35.80 -17.68
N ARG A 7 -22.85 36.39 -16.57
CA ARG A 7 -21.99 36.92 -15.53
C ARG A 7 -21.44 35.72 -14.77
N LYS A 8 -20.31 35.18 -15.24
CA LYS A 8 -19.38 34.43 -14.41
C LYS A 8 -19.20 35.24 -13.13
N ARG A 9 -19.92 34.87 -12.07
CA ARG A 9 -19.76 35.44 -10.74
C ARG A 9 -18.34 35.11 -10.31
N ARG A 10 -17.39 36.00 -10.63
CA ARG A 10 -16.10 36.09 -9.96
C ARG A 10 -16.45 36.36 -8.50
N GLY A 11 -16.53 35.28 -7.71
CA GLY A 11 -16.74 35.40 -6.26
C GLY A 11 -15.74 36.38 -5.67
N THR A 12 -16.18 37.11 -4.65
CA THR A 12 -15.37 38.09 -3.94
C THR A 12 -14.07 37.44 -3.44
N PRO A 13 -12.98 38.20 -3.21
CA PRO A 13 -11.73 37.63 -2.71
C PRO A 13 -11.95 36.78 -1.45
N GLU A 14 -12.86 37.19 -0.56
CA GLU A 14 -13.25 36.38 0.60
C GLU A 14 -13.92 35.05 0.22
N GLU A 15 -14.90 35.04 -0.68
CA GLU A 15 -15.53 33.79 -1.16
C GLU A 15 -14.51 32.83 -1.79
N ARG A 16 -13.48 33.36 -2.45
CA ARG A 16 -12.39 32.54 -3.02
C ARG A 16 -11.50 31.95 -1.93
N HIS A 17 -11.19 32.71 -0.88
CA HIS A 17 -10.42 32.21 0.26
C HIS A 17 -11.19 31.15 1.05
N THR A 18 -12.48 31.36 1.29
CA THR A 18 -13.33 30.36 1.97
C THR A 18 -13.54 29.12 1.12
N ALA A 19 -13.72 29.27 -0.21
CA ALA A 19 -13.78 28.14 -1.13
C ALA A 19 -12.45 27.38 -1.15
N ALA A 20 -11.31 28.07 -1.27
CA ALA A 20 -9.99 27.46 -1.27
C ALA A 20 -9.72 26.68 0.04
N ALA A 21 -10.09 27.24 1.20
CA ALA A 21 -9.96 26.56 2.49
C ALA A 21 -10.82 25.28 2.54
N LYS A 22 -12.08 25.34 2.09
CA LYS A 22 -12.96 24.16 2.01
C LYS A 22 -12.46 23.11 1.02
N TYR A 23 -11.91 23.52 -0.11
CA TYR A 23 -11.26 22.62 -1.08
C TYR A 23 -10.03 21.95 -0.47
N GLN A 24 -9.15 22.71 0.20
CA GLN A 24 -7.97 22.16 0.87
C GLN A 24 -8.34 21.17 1.98
N GLU A 25 -9.38 21.47 2.76
CA GLU A 25 -9.88 20.58 3.80
C GLU A 25 -10.43 19.27 3.20
N SER A 26 -11.21 19.39 2.12
CA SER A 26 -11.77 18.24 1.39
C SER A 26 -10.67 17.37 0.78
N VAL A 27 -9.65 17.99 0.16
CA VAL A 27 -8.47 17.32 -0.39
C VAL A 27 -7.66 16.63 0.71
N GLY A 28 -7.46 17.28 1.85
CA GLY A 28 -6.75 16.69 3.00
C GLY A 28 -7.49 15.48 3.59
N ARG A 29 -8.83 15.52 3.60
CA ARG A 29 -9.66 14.36 4.01
C ARG A 29 -9.55 13.22 2.99
N LEU A 30 -9.63 13.52 1.69
CA LEU A 30 -9.45 12.52 0.62
C LEU A 30 -8.07 11.87 0.66
N GLN A 31 -7.00 12.66 0.80
CA GLN A 31 -5.63 12.15 0.90
C GLN A 31 -5.46 11.21 2.08
N ARG A 32 -6.06 11.55 3.23
CA ARG A 32 -6.01 10.70 4.43
C ARG A 32 -6.69 9.35 4.17
N ILE A 33 -7.87 9.36 3.55
CA ILE A 33 -8.62 8.12 3.24
C ILE A 33 -7.87 7.30 2.18
N ALA A 34 -7.38 7.95 1.12
CA ALA A 34 -6.61 7.32 0.08
C ALA A 34 -5.32 6.66 0.62
N TYR A 35 -4.60 7.34 1.50
CA TYR A 35 -3.38 6.80 2.12
C TYR A 35 -3.66 5.53 2.95
N TRP A 36 -4.75 5.52 3.73
CA TRP A 36 -5.16 4.34 4.47
C TRP A 36 -5.58 3.19 3.57
N ASN A 37 -6.28 3.47 2.48
CA ASN A 37 -6.68 2.45 1.51
C ASN A 37 -5.46 1.84 0.81
N VAL A 38 -4.54 2.66 0.31
CA VAL A 38 -3.30 2.20 -0.34
C VAL A 38 -2.51 1.29 0.60
N ARG A 39 -2.36 1.72 1.86
CA ARG A 39 -1.63 0.97 2.88
C ARG A 39 -2.29 -0.37 3.20
N SER A 40 -3.62 -0.41 3.28
CA SER A 40 -4.38 -1.65 3.46
C SER A 40 -4.21 -2.58 2.26
N THR A 41 -4.23 -2.07 1.04
CA THR A 41 -4.00 -2.87 -0.17
C THR A 41 -2.59 -3.47 -0.21
N ILE A 42 -1.57 -2.68 0.15
CA ILE A 42 -0.18 -3.16 0.24
C ILE A 42 -0.06 -4.29 1.28
N ALA A 43 -0.67 -4.12 2.44
CA ALA A 43 -0.69 -5.16 3.47
C ALA A 43 -1.38 -6.45 2.96
N ALA A 44 -2.53 -6.32 2.31
CA ALA A 44 -3.24 -7.45 1.71
C ALA A 44 -2.37 -8.20 0.68
N LEU A 45 -1.66 -7.48 -0.18
CA LEU A 45 -0.74 -8.06 -1.16
C LEU A 45 0.41 -8.83 -0.48
N CYS A 46 1.02 -8.26 0.56
CA CYS A 46 2.07 -8.95 1.31
C CYS A 46 1.54 -10.25 1.94
N VAL A 47 0.35 -10.20 2.56
CA VAL A 47 -0.30 -11.40 3.13
C VAL A 47 -0.55 -12.45 2.07
N PHE A 48 -1.10 -12.05 0.92
CA PHE A 48 -1.38 -12.97 -0.18
C PHE A 48 -0.11 -13.64 -0.71
N LEU A 49 0.95 -12.86 -0.94
CA LEU A 49 2.24 -13.40 -1.41
C LEU A 49 2.89 -14.32 -0.38
N GLY A 50 2.82 -13.98 0.91
CA GLY A 50 3.26 -14.86 1.98
C GLY A 50 2.48 -16.18 2.02
N LEU A 51 1.16 -16.13 1.82
CA LEU A 51 0.32 -17.32 1.75
C LEU A 51 0.70 -18.21 0.55
N VAL A 52 0.91 -17.61 -0.62
CA VAL A 52 1.40 -18.32 -1.81
C VAL A 52 2.74 -19.00 -1.53
N ALA A 53 3.66 -18.30 -0.86
CA ALA A 53 4.94 -18.87 -0.46
C ALA A 53 4.79 -20.07 0.50
N VAL A 54 3.90 -19.97 1.50
CA VAL A 54 3.58 -21.10 2.40
C VAL A 54 3.04 -22.29 1.62
N VAL A 55 2.11 -22.07 0.67
CA VAL A 55 1.55 -23.13 -0.16
C VAL A 55 2.65 -23.79 -1.00
N SER A 56 3.54 -23.01 -1.62
CA SER A 56 4.67 -23.54 -2.39
C SER A 56 5.63 -24.37 -1.54
N LEU A 57 5.95 -23.90 -0.32
CA LEU A 57 6.74 -24.64 0.67
C LEU A 57 6.06 -25.97 1.04
N SER A 58 4.76 -25.94 1.33
CA SER A 58 4.00 -27.15 1.71
C SER A 58 3.92 -28.21 0.60
N ARG A 59 4.05 -27.78 -0.67
CA ARG A 59 4.08 -28.67 -1.84
C ARG A 59 5.49 -29.12 -2.21
N GLY A 60 6.52 -28.76 -1.43
CA GLY A 60 7.92 -29.08 -1.74
C GLY A 60 8.46 -28.38 -2.99
N GLN A 61 7.85 -27.25 -3.42
CA GLN A 61 8.31 -26.53 -4.61
C GLN A 61 9.43 -25.51 -4.32
N SER A 62 9.76 -25.34 -3.04
CA SER A 62 10.72 -24.35 -2.55
C SER A 62 12.00 -25.03 -2.05
N ASP A 63 12.60 -25.92 -2.84
CA ASP A 63 13.82 -26.63 -2.44
C ASP A 63 15.12 -25.86 -2.72
N GLY A 64 16.16 -26.18 -1.96
CA GLY A 64 17.52 -25.64 -2.13
C GLY A 64 17.57 -24.12 -2.07
N ALA A 65 18.02 -23.50 -3.16
CA ALA A 65 18.21 -22.04 -3.27
C ALA A 65 16.89 -21.24 -3.19
N ARG A 66 15.72 -21.86 -3.40
CA ARG A 66 14.40 -21.19 -3.34
C ARG A 66 13.81 -21.13 -1.93
N LEU A 67 14.39 -21.86 -0.98
CA LEU A 67 13.87 -21.97 0.39
C LEU A 67 13.99 -20.64 1.16
N LEU A 68 15.19 -20.04 1.19
CA LEU A 68 15.44 -18.76 1.87
C LEU A 68 14.55 -17.61 1.35
N PRO A 69 14.45 -17.39 0.02
CA PRO A 69 13.55 -16.39 -0.54
C PRO A 69 12.07 -16.64 -0.23
N SER A 70 11.64 -17.92 -0.22
CA SER A 70 10.27 -18.29 0.14
C SER A 70 9.99 -17.96 1.61
N LEU A 71 10.91 -18.28 2.52
CA LEU A 71 10.78 -17.95 3.95
C LEU A 71 10.71 -16.44 4.18
N ALA A 72 11.49 -15.65 3.44
CA ALA A 72 11.40 -14.19 3.49
C ALA A 72 9.99 -13.69 3.10
N ASN A 73 9.39 -14.25 2.05
CA ASN A 73 8.01 -13.92 1.67
C ASN A 73 6.99 -14.33 2.76
N VAL A 74 7.19 -15.47 3.42
CA VAL A 74 6.33 -15.89 4.55
C VAL A 74 6.40 -14.87 5.69
N VAL A 75 7.60 -14.45 6.08
CA VAL A 75 7.79 -13.41 7.12
C VAL A 75 7.12 -12.10 6.70
N GLY A 76 7.26 -11.71 5.43
CA GLY A 76 6.59 -10.54 4.86
C GLY A 76 5.06 -10.62 4.99
N GLY A 77 4.48 -11.78 4.70
CA GLY A 77 3.04 -12.04 4.86
C GLY A 77 2.57 -11.98 6.31
N VAL A 78 3.32 -12.58 7.25
CA VAL A 78 2.99 -12.53 8.69
C VAL A 78 3.03 -11.09 9.21
N CYS A 79 4.04 -10.31 8.82
CA CYS A 79 4.10 -8.88 9.14
C CYS A 79 2.92 -8.10 8.55
N GLY A 80 2.48 -8.46 7.33
CA GLY A 80 1.27 -7.94 6.70
C GLY A 80 -0.01 -8.22 7.49
N VAL A 81 -0.14 -9.41 8.11
CA VAL A 81 -1.25 -9.70 9.04
C VAL A 81 -1.16 -8.81 10.29
N GLY A 82 0.05 -8.61 10.81
CA GLY A 82 0.32 -7.74 11.96
C GLY A 82 -0.12 -6.28 11.73
N VAL A 83 -0.12 -5.80 10.49
CA VAL A 83 -0.61 -4.46 10.11
C VAL A 83 -2.11 -4.31 10.41
N TYR A 84 -2.92 -5.35 10.20
CA TYR A 84 -4.34 -5.34 10.52
C TYR A 84 -4.60 -5.34 12.04
N LEU A 85 -3.78 -6.07 12.79
CA LEU A 85 -3.88 -6.14 14.26
C LEU A 85 -3.40 -4.86 14.95
N SER A 86 -2.43 -4.15 14.35
CA SER A 86 -1.81 -2.95 14.94
C SER A 86 -2.50 -1.63 14.56
N ARG A 87 -3.78 -1.67 14.17
CA ARG A 87 -4.52 -0.51 13.66
C ARG A 87 -4.55 0.67 14.64
N SER A 88 -4.53 0.40 15.95
CA SER A 88 -4.53 1.42 17.01
C SER A 88 -3.19 2.12 17.24
N ARG A 89 -2.08 1.62 16.65
CA ARG A 89 -0.72 2.17 16.85
C ARG A 89 -0.12 2.61 15.50
N PRO A 90 -0.28 3.88 15.09
CA PRO A 90 0.07 4.32 13.74
C PRO A 90 1.56 4.20 13.42
N ARG A 91 2.44 4.45 14.39
CA ARG A 91 3.90 4.28 14.25
C ARG A 91 4.28 2.81 14.07
N LEU A 92 3.79 1.93 14.95
CA LEU A 92 4.08 0.48 14.89
C LEU A 92 3.58 -0.13 13.58
N ASN A 93 2.38 0.24 13.16
CA ASN A 93 1.82 -0.17 11.89
C ASN A 93 2.77 0.22 10.73
N LEU A 94 3.49 1.36 10.81
CA LEU A 94 4.31 1.84 9.69
C LEU A 94 5.56 0.98 9.56
N TRP A 95 6.18 0.69 10.71
CA TRP A 95 7.29 -0.25 10.79
C TRP A 95 6.90 -1.66 10.35
N LEU A 96 5.72 -2.15 10.73
CA LEU A 96 5.20 -3.45 10.28
C LEU A 96 4.96 -3.48 8.77
N LEU A 97 4.43 -2.41 8.20
CA LEU A 97 4.25 -2.34 6.75
C LEU A 97 5.59 -2.27 6.02
N LEU A 98 6.53 -1.47 6.50
CA LEU A 98 7.87 -1.36 5.90
C LEU A 98 8.62 -2.69 5.96
N THR A 99 8.57 -3.38 7.10
CA THR A 99 9.15 -4.72 7.25
C THR A 99 8.46 -5.73 6.35
N ALA A 100 7.12 -5.74 6.30
CA ALA A 100 6.37 -6.60 5.39
C ALA A 100 6.79 -6.41 3.92
N VAL A 101 6.86 -5.15 3.48
CA VAL A 101 7.28 -4.80 2.12
C VAL A 101 8.73 -5.18 1.86
N ALA A 102 9.65 -4.88 2.78
CA ALA A 102 11.07 -5.21 2.63
C ALA A 102 11.30 -6.72 2.50
N PHE A 103 10.69 -7.52 3.38
CA PHE A 103 10.78 -8.98 3.32
C PHE A 103 10.14 -9.57 2.06
N THR A 104 8.98 -9.03 1.65
CA THR A 104 8.31 -9.47 0.41
C THR A 104 9.16 -9.11 -0.82
N ALA A 105 9.74 -7.92 -0.86
CA ALA A 105 10.61 -7.49 -1.96
C ALA A 105 11.89 -8.34 -2.03
N LEU A 106 12.52 -8.61 -0.89
CA LEU A 106 13.70 -9.49 -0.80
C LEU A 106 13.37 -10.92 -1.23
N GLY A 107 12.22 -11.46 -0.80
CA GLY A 107 11.79 -12.79 -1.19
C GLY A 107 11.52 -12.88 -2.70
N LEU A 108 10.83 -11.90 -3.28
CA LEU A 108 10.61 -11.83 -4.73
C LEU A 108 11.91 -11.67 -5.52
N ALA A 109 12.79 -10.76 -5.10
CA ALA A 109 14.09 -10.56 -5.75
C ALA A 109 14.95 -11.82 -5.70
N GLY A 110 15.02 -12.48 -4.54
CA GLY A 110 15.72 -13.75 -4.37
C GLY A 110 15.17 -14.85 -5.29
N LEU A 111 13.83 -14.97 -5.39
CA LEU A 111 13.20 -15.91 -6.32
C LEU A 111 13.51 -15.58 -7.78
N ALA A 112 13.50 -14.30 -8.16
CA ALA A 112 13.81 -13.86 -9.52
C ALA A 112 15.27 -14.16 -9.90
N ILE A 113 16.21 -13.94 -8.99
CA ILE A 113 17.64 -14.27 -9.19
C ILE A 113 17.79 -15.79 -9.37
N VAL A 114 17.16 -16.59 -8.51
CA VAL A 114 17.23 -18.05 -8.62
C VAL A 114 16.57 -18.55 -9.90
N ALA A 115 15.47 -17.93 -10.33
CA ALA A 115 14.81 -18.26 -11.59
C ALA A 115 15.68 -17.91 -12.81
N GLY A 116 16.32 -16.74 -12.82
CA GLY A 116 17.22 -16.30 -13.90
C GLY A 116 18.53 -17.07 -13.98
N ASN A 117 19.01 -17.64 -12.87
CA ASN A 117 20.16 -18.56 -12.88
C ASN A 117 19.80 -19.98 -13.34
N SER A 118 18.51 -20.31 -13.45
CA SER A 118 18.01 -21.63 -13.87
C SER A 118 17.56 -21.72 -15.33
N SER A 119 17.69 -20.62 -16.09
CA SER A 119 17.41 -20.50 -17.53
C SER A 119 18.71 -20.45 -18.33
#